data_AF-A0A520TK13-F1
#
_entry.id   AF-A0A520TK13-F1
#
_cell.length_a   1.000
_cell.length_b   1.000
_cell.length_c   1.000
_cell.angle_alpha   90.00
_cell.angle_beta   90.00
_cell.angle_gamma   90.00
#
_symmetry.space_group_name_H-M   'P 1'
#
loop_
_entity.id
_entity.type
_entity.pdbx_description
1 polymer ?
#
loop_
_entity_poly.entity_id
_entity_poly.type
_entity_poly.pdbx_seq_one_letter_code
_entity_poly.pdbx_strand_id
1 'polypeptide(L)' 'MGSHILDLHGVRHHEVDLKVENFIYLNQEEMPLTIICGNSSEMILIVKEVLERSCSDFREGDGSDYGQIKVFKL' A
#
# COMPACT_ATOMS: atom_id res chain seq x y z
N MET A 1 -11.39 -1.35 -14.76
CA MET A 1 -11.74 -0.63 -13.53
C MET A 1 -11.01 -1.33 -12.41
N GLY A 2 -9.71 -1.08 -12.31
CA GLY A 2 -8.99 -1.40 -11.09
C GLY A 2 -9.63 -0.60 -9.97
N SER A 3 -9.75 -1.20 -8.80
CA SER A 3 -10.02 -0.39 -7.61
C SER A 3 -8.74 0.35 -7.31
N HIS A 4 -8.78 1.69 -7.19
CA HIS A 4 -7.68 2.52 -6.67
C HIS A 4 -7.29 2.19 -5.21
N ILE A 5 -7.84 1.10 -4.65
CA ILE A 5 -7.72 0.67 -3.26
C ILE A 5 -7.32 -0.81 -3.21
N LEU A 6 -6.26 -1.12 -2.47
CA LEU A 6 -5.86 -2.47 -2.05
C LEU A 6 -6.12 -2.63 -0.56
N ASP A 7 -6.99 -3.59 -0.19
CA ASP A 7 -7.25 -3.94 1.21
C ASP A 7 -6.45 -5.19 1.60
N LEU A 8 -5.59 -5.06 2.61
CA LEU A 8 -4.73 -6.13 3.12
C LEU A 8 -5.29 -6.83 4.37
N HIS A 9 -6.52 -6.52 4.81
CA HIS A 9 -7.12 -7.24 5.93
C HIS A 9 -7.20 -8.75 5.66
N GLY A 10 -6.64 -9.53 6.57
CA GLY A 10 -6.61 -11.00 6.48
C GLY A 10 -5.55 -11.56 5.53
N VAL A 11 -4.74 -10.72 4.88
CA VAL A 11 -3.59 -11.15 4.08
C VAL A 11 -2.44 -11.54 5.01
N ARG A 12 -1.77 -12.67 4.73
CA ARG A 12 -0.59 -13.08 5.50
C ARG A 12 0.60 -12.21 5.14
N HIS A 13 1.43 -11.85 6.11
CA HIS A 13 2.58 -10.96 5.92
C HIS A 13 3.50 -11.35 4.75
N HIS A 14 3.76 -12.64 4.55
CA HIS A 14 4.61 -13.11 3.45
C HIS A 14 3.98 -12.95 2.04
N GLU A 15 2.66 -12.74 1.95
CA GLU A 15 1.95 -12.51 0.69
C GLU A 15 1.86 -11.01 0.34
N VAL A 16 2.09 -10.13 1.33
CA VAL A 16 1.91 -8.68 1.21
C VAL A 16 2.86 -8.10 0.19
N ASP A 17 4.13 -8.52 0.24
CA ASP A 17 5.20 -7.98 -0.61
C ASP A 17 4.81 -8.03 -2.10
N LEU A 18 4.52 -9.23 -2.62
CA LEU A 18 4.12 -9.44 -4.01
C LEU A 18 2.77 -8.79 -4.35
N LYS A 19 1.82 -8.73 -3.41
CA LYS A 19 0.50 -8.13 -3.65
C LYS A 19 0.60 -6.61 -3.82
N VAL A 20 1.38 -5.95 -2.96
CA VAL A 20 1.61 -4.51 -3.02
C VAL A 20 2.37 -4.14 -4.28
N GLU A 21 3.46 -4.85 -4.59
CA GLU A 21 4.29 -4.57 -5.76
C GLU A 21 3.49 -4.70 -7.07
N ASN A 22 2.73 -5.78 -7.22
CA ASN A 22 1.85 -5.93 -8.39
C ASN A 22 0.77 -4.86 -8.45
N PHE A 23 0.18 -4.50 -7.31
CA PHE A 23 -0.88 -3.51 -7.26
C PHE A 23 -0.39 -2.14 -7.72
N ILE A 24 0.75 -1.64 -7.22
CA ILE A 24 1.27 -0.34 -7.63
C ILE A 24 1.73 -0.36 -9.10
N TYR A 25 2.33 -1.45 -9.56
CA TYR A 25 2.82 -1.57 -10.94
C TYR A 25 1.68 -1.62 -11.97
N LEU A 26 0.60 -2.34 -11.67
CA LEU A 26 -0.51 -2.52 -12.60
C LEU A 26 -1.48 -1.32 -12.65
N ASN A 27 -1.41 -0.41 -11.67
CA ASN A 27 -2.36 0.70 -11.53
C ASN A 27 -1.65 2.08 -11.56
N GLN A 28 -0.52 2.20 -12.28
CA GLN A 28 0.26 3.44 -12.36
C GLN A 28 -0.52 4.63 -12.94
N GLU A 29 -1.37 4.39 -13.94
CA GLU A 29 -2.22 5.43 -14.56
C GLU A 29 -3.43 5.82 -13.68
N GLU A 30 -3.63 5.09 -12.58
CA GLU A 30 -4.75 5.20 -11.66
C GLU A 30 -4.34 5.89 -10.33
N MET A 31 -3.16 6.50 -10.26
CA MET A 31 -2.70 7.23 -9.08
C MET A 31 -3.61 8.45 -8.76
N PRO A 32 -3.85 8.77 -7.47
CA PRO A 32 -3.25 8.15 -6.29
C PRO A 32 -3.90 6.81 -5.90
N LEU A 33 -3.07 5.85 -5.49
CA LEU A 33 -3.51 4.55 -4.99
C LEU A 33 -3.60 4.57 -3.46
N THR A 34 -4.52 3.81 -2.88
CA THR A 34 -4.66 3.65 -1.43
C THR A 34 -4.42 2.20 -1.04
N ILE A 35 -3.59 1.96 -0.04
CA ILE A 35 -3.35 0.64 0.56
C ILE A 35 -3.86 0.68 1.99
N ILE A 36 -4.79 -0.21 2.34
CA ILE A 36 -5.36 -0.35 3.68
C ILE A 36 -4.64 -1.48 4.39
N CYS A 37 -3.82 -1.15 5.37
CA CYS A 37 -3.04 -2.07 6.20
C CYS A 37 -3.80 -2.51 7.47
N GLY A 38 -4.91 -1.83 7.79
CA GLY A 38 -5.60 -1.97 9.08
C GLY A 38 -4.73 -1.46 10.24
N ASN A 39 -5.01 -1.95 11.46
CA ASN A 39 -4.29 -1.54 12.67
C ASN A 39 -2.97 -2.30 12.93
N SER A 40 -2.46 -3.04 11.92
CA SER A 40 -1.22 -3.82 12.08
C SER A 40 -0.01 -2.95 11.75
N SER A 41 0.80 -2.64 12.76
CA SER A 41 2.08 -1.94 12.56
C SER A 41 3.06 -2.75 11.72
N GLU A 42 3.06 -4.08 11.86
CA GLU A 42 3.89 -4.97 11.04
C GLU A 42 3.47 -4.94 9.56
N MET A 43 2.16 -4.90 9.28
CA MET A 43 1.64 -4.72 7.92
C MET A 43 2.09 -3.39 7.32
N ILE A 44 1.99 -2.30 8.07
CA ILE A 44 2.44 -0.97 7.64
C ILE A 44 3.94 -1.00 7.31
N LEU A 45 4.76 -1.63 8.14
CA LEU A 45 6.20 -1.76 7.90
C LEU A 45 6.51 -2.50 6.59
N ILE A 46 5.89 -3.67 6.37
CA ILE A 46 6.11 -4.46 5.15
C ILE A 46 5.70 -3.66 3.91
N VAL A 47 4.54 -2.97 3.94
CA VAL A 47 4.10 -2.15 2.81
C VAL A 47 5.10 -1.02 2.53
N LYS A 48 5.63 -0.36 3.56
CA LYS A 48 6.63 0.70 3.41
C LYS A 48 7.92 0.18 2.79
N GLU A 49 8.41 -0.99 3.21
CA GLU A 49 9.61 -1.61 2.63
C GLU A 49 9.45 -1.86 1.12
N VAL A 50 8.27 -2.30 0.68
CA VAL A 50 7.97 -2.52 -0.75
C VAL A 50 7.94 -1.19 -1.52
N LEU A 51 7.30 -0.16 -0.95
CA LEU A 51 7.18 1.16 -1.58
C LEU A 51 8.53 1.88 -1.66
N GLU A 52 9.37 1.77 -0.61
CA GLU A 52 10.73 2.29 -0.59
C GLU A 52 11.61 1.61 -1.64
N ARG A 53 11.52 0.27 -1.75
CA ARG A 53 12.22 -0.51 -2.77
C ARG A 53 11.81 -0.11 -4.19
N SER A 54 10.56 0.29 -4.37
CA SER A 54 9.99 0.71 -5.64
C SER A 54 10.16 2.21 -5.92
N CYS A 55 10.91 2.94 -5.08
CA CYS A 55 11.11 4.39 -5.15
C CYS A 55 9.80 5.21 -5.18
N SER A 56 8.71 4.65 -4.65
CA SER A 56 7.39 5.28 -4.71
C SER A 56 7.31 6.50 -3.78
N ASP A 57 6.57 7.52 -4.20
CA ASP A 57 6.20 8.63 -3.33
C ASP A 57 4.90 8.29 -2.62
N PHE A 58 4.93 8.26 -1.29
CA PHE A 58 3.78 7.86 -0.50
C PHE A 58 3.68 8.64 0.81
N ARG A 59 2.45 8.67 1.36
CA ARG A 59 2.15 9.23 2.68
C ARG A 59 1.42 8.20 3.52
N GLU A 60 1.92 7.97 4.72
CA GLU A 60 1.25 7.23 5.79
C GLU A 60 0.18 8.13 6.45
N GLY A 61 -1.01 7.59 6.67
CA GLY A 61 -2.08 8.27 7.41
C GLY A 61 -1.84 8.32 8.92
N ASP A 62 -2.39 9.33 9.57
CA ASP A 62 -2.33 9.58 11.01
C ASP A 62 -3.72 9.84 11.61
N GLY A 63 -3.87 9.63 12.92
CA GLY A 63 -5.15 9.83 13.59
C GLY A 63 -6.30 9.03 12.96
N SER A 64 -7.22 9.72 12.28
CA SER A 64 -8.42 9.12 11.67
C SER A 64 -8.14 8.31 10.39
N ASP A 65 -7.01 8.54 9.70
CA ASP A 65 -6.59 7.74 8.53
C ASP A 65 -5.44 6.77 8.83
N TYR A 66 -5.15 6.51 10.12
CA TYR A 66 -4.18 5.50 10.54
C TYR A 66 -4.45 4.14 9.88
N GLY A 67 -3.37 3.47 9.45
CA GLY A 67 -3.45 2.20 8.74
C GLY A 67 -3.74 2.34 7.24
N GLN A 68 -3.80 3.56 6.69
CA GLN A 68 -3.85 3.79 5.26
C GLN A 68 -2.52 4.37 4.76
N ILE A 69 -2.09 3.93 3.57
CA ILE A 69 -0.94 4.50 2.87
C ILE A 69 -1.43 4.94 1.48
N LYS A 70 -1.18 6.21 1.14
CA LYS A 70 -1.49 6.75 -0.19
C LYS A 70 -0.22 6.85 -1.02
N VAL A 71 -0.25 6.31 -2.23
CA VAL A 71 0.85 6.36 -3.21
C VAL A 71 0.49 7.35 -4.30
N PHE A 72 1.41 8.24 -4.66
CA PHE A 72 1.18 9.36 -5.58
C PHE A 72 1.92 9.20 -6.91
N LYS A 73 3.08 8.54 -6.90
CA LYS A 73 3.90 8.24 -8.10
C LYS A 73 4.86 7.08 -7.81
N LEU A 74 5.33 6.44 -8.89
CA LEU A 74 6.52 5.59 -8.90
C LEU A 74 7.76 6.38 -9.37
#